data_AF-A0A9W5QFC2-F1
#
_entry.id   AF-A0A9W5QFC2-F1
#
_cell.length_a   1.000
_cell.length_b   1.000
_cell.length_c   1.000
_cell.angle_alpha   90.00
_cell.angle_beta   90.00
_cell.angle_gamma   90.00
#
_symmetry.space_group_name_H-M   'P 1'
#
loop_
_entity.id
_entity.type
_entity.pdbx_description
1 polymer ?
#
loop_
_entity_poly.entity_id
_entity_poly.type
_entity_poly.pdbx_seq_one_letter_code
_entity_poly.pdbx_strand_id
1 'polypeptide(L)'
;MKKLIKMIFSIECLIFALMIWFFLWSYTWMTNEAKEDKVKSLQTYENIKIAEELIAKELNKDIKNIKLFDNRHGKELNNQKWVEEDMNCNVKTDDGKYKVYFNVKKIIDKKTNTEMYAPKNIEKLVRE
;
A
#
# COMPACT_ATOMS: atom_id res chain seq x y z
N MET A 1 -27.14 47.38 22.35
CA MET A 1 -27.79 46.05 22.33
C MET A 1 -27.98 45.48 20.91
N LYS A 2 -28.75 46.11 19.99
CA LYS A 2 -28.99 45.55 18.64
C LYS A 2 -27.73 45.28 17.79
N LYS A 3 -26.70 46.15 17.85
CA LYS A 3 -25.40 45.95 17.16
C LYS A 3 -24.62 44.75 17.71
N LEU A 4 -24.59 44.58 19.03
CA LEU A 4 -23.93 43.46 19.71
C LEU A 4 -24.58 42.12 19.35
N ILE A 5 -25.93 42.06 19.35
CA ILE A 5 -26.67 40.85 18.97
C ILE A 5 -26.38 40.44 17.51
N LYS A 6 -26.38 41.41 16.58
CA LYS A 6 -26.02 41.15 15.17
C LYS A 6 -24.58 40.65 15.01
N MET A 7 -23.65 41.18 15.80
CA MET A 7 -22.24 40.77 15.78
C MET A 7 -22.06 39.33 16.30
N ILE A 8 -22.73 38.98 17.40
CA ILE A 8 -22.70 37.61 17.96
C ILE A 8 -23.29 36.61 16.96
N PHE A 9 -24.47 36.91 16.40
CA PHE A 9 -25.09 36.07 15.38
C PHE A 9 -24.19 35.89 14.13
N SER A 10 -23.49 36.94 13.71
CA SER A 10 -22.53 36.85 12.61
C SER A 10 -21.33 35.97 12.91
N ILE A 11 -20.84 35.97 14.16
CA ILE A 11 -19.73 35.12 14.60
C ILE A 11 -20.17 33.66 14.65
N GLU A 12 -21.38 33.38 15.16
CA GLU A 12 -21.95 32.04 15.17
C GLU A 12 -22.08 31.48 13.75
N CYS A 13 -22.63 32.25 12.81
CA CYS A 13 -22.70 31.84 11.39
C CYS A 13 -21.32 31.54 10.79
N LEU A 14 -20.30 32.34 11.13
CA LEU A 14 -18.93 32.11 10.65
C LEU A 14 -18.36 30.80 11.21
N ILE A 15 -18.57 30.52 12.50
CA ILE A 15 -18.13 29.27 13.13
C ILE A 15 -18.82 28.08 12.45
N PHE A 16 -20.13 28.14 12.22
CA PHE A 16 -20.85 27.09 11.51
C PHE A 16 -20.32 26.86 10.10
N ALA A 17 -20.02 27.93 9.35
CA ALA A 17 -19.44 27.81 8.00
C ALA A 17 -18.05 27.13 8.04
N LEU A 18 -17.20 27.49 9.00
CA LEU A 18 -15.89 26.85 9.20
C LEU A 18 -16.01 25.37 9.58
N MET A 19 -16.98 25.01 10.42
CA MET A 19 -17.25 23.61 10.77
C MET A 19 -17.68 22.79 9.56
N ILE A 20 -18.58 23.31 8.72
CA ILE A 20 -19.02 22.64 7.49
C ILE A 20 -17.84 22.47 6.54
N TRP A 21 -17.02 23.50 6.38
CA TRP A 21 -15.84 23.43 5.52
C TRP A 21 -14.83 22.38 6.01
N PHE A 22 -14.51 22.37 7.31
CA PHE A 22 -13.63 21.38 7.91
C PHE A 22 -14.20 19.95 7.77
N PHE A 23 -15.50 19.77 7.99
CA PHE A 23 -16.16 18.49 7.80
C PHE A 23 -16.02 17.99 6.35
N LEU A 24 -16.35 18.83 5.36
CA LEU A 24 -16.20 18.46 3.95
C LEU A 24 -14.76 18.11 3.60
N TRP A 25 -13.80 18.91 4.06
CA TRP A 25 -12.38 18.62 3.83
C TRP A 25 -11.97 17.26 4.43
N SER A 26 -12.31 17.02 5.70
CA SER A 26 -12.01 15.74 6.38
C SER A 26 -12.67 14.53 5.70
N TYR A 27 -13.89 14.69 5.19
CA TYR A 27 -14.60 13.66 4.47
C TYR A 27 -13.92 13.34 3.13
N THR A 28 -13.52 14.37 2.38
CA THR A 28 -12.77 14.17 1.12
C THR A 28 -11.41 13.51 1.36
N TRP A 29 -10.71 13.87 2.44
CA TRP A 29 -9.45 13.25 2.82
C TRP A 29 -9.63 11.75 3.10
N MET A 30 -10.56 11.41 4.02
CA MET A 30 -10.82 10.02 4.42
C MET A 30 -11.26 9.15 3.23
N THR A 31 -12.10 9.68 2.33
CA THR A 31 -12.54 8.93 1.15
C THR A 31 -11.44 8.72 0.12
N ASN A 32 -10.48 9.63 0.01
CA ASN A 32 -9.32 9.45 -0.85
C ASN A 32 -8.35 8.41 -0.26
N GLU A 33 -8.02 8.49 1.02
CA GLU A 33 -7.19 7.47 1.70
C GLU A 33 -7.79 6.07 1.55
N ALA A 34 -9.10 5.91 1.75
CA ALA A 34 -9.76 4.62 1.58
C ALA A 34 -9.66 4.06 0.15
N LYS A 35 -9.68 4.93 -0.86
CA LYS A 35 -9.49 4.53 -2.26
C LYS A 35 -8.05 4.12 -2.53
N GLU A 36 -7.07 4.89 -2.05
CA GLU A 36 -5.66 4.54 -2.19
C GLU A 36 -5.35 3.20 -1.54
N ASP A 37 -5.87 2.98 -0.33
CA ASP A 37 -5.64 1.74 0.42
C ASP A 37 -6.20 0.52 -0.31
N LYS A 38 -7.38 0.66 -0.91
CA LYS A 38 -7.97 -0.40 -1.74
C LYS A 38 -7.11 -0.71 -2.96
N VAL A 39 -6.60 0.31 -3.64
CA VAL A 39 -5.75 0.15 -4.83
C VAL A 39 -4.41 -0.49 -4.45
N LYS A 40 -3.76 -0.04 -3.38
CA LYS A 40 -2.51 -0.62 -2.87
C LYS A 40 -2.68 -2.08 -2.42
N SER A 41 -3.82 -2.40 -1.78
CA SER A 41 -4.15 -3.78 -1.42
C SER A 41 -4.33 -4.67 -2.65
N LEU A 42 -5.04 -4.21 -3.67
CA LEU A 42 -5.18 -4.96 -4.93
C LEU A 42 -3.81 -5.20 -5.60
N GLN A 43 -2.99 -4.15 -5.70
CA GLN A 43 -1.66 -4.25 -6.29
C GLN A 43 -0.74 -5.18 -5.50
N THR A 44 -0.87 -5.23 -4.17
CA THR A 44 -0.13 -6.17 -3.31
C THR A 44 -0.41 -7.62 -3.73
N TYR A 45 -1.67 -7.99 -3.96
CA TYR A 45 -2.02 -9.35 -4.41
C TYR A 45 -1.41 -9.69 -5.77
N GLU A 46 -1.43 -8.75 -6.72
CA GLU A 46 -0.79 -8.92 -8.02
C GLU A 46 0.73 -9.07 -7.88
N ASN A 47 1.35 -8.26 -7.03
CA ASN A 47 2.79 -8.31 -6.77
C ASN A 47 3.21 -9.64 -6.17
N ILE A 48 2.45 -10.18 -5.21
CA ILE A 48 2.70 -11.50 -4.61
C ILE A 48 2.70 -12.56 -5.70
N LYS A 49 1.67 -12.59 -6.56
CA LYS A 49 1.57 -13.56 -7.65
C LYS A 49 2.77 -13.49 -8.60
N ILE A 50 3.15 -12.28 -9.02
CA ILE A 50 4.32 -12.08 -9.90
C ILE A 50 5.61 -12.55 -9.21
N ALA A 51 5.78 -12.22 -7.93
CA ALA A 51 6.95 -12.61 -7.16
C ALA A 51 7.03 -14.14 -6.98
N GLU A 52 5.93 -14.80 -6.67
CA GLU A 52 5.83 -16.26 -6.59
C GLU A 52 6.23 -16.92 -7.90
N GLU A 53 5.73 -16.43 -9.04
CA GLU A 53 6.10 -16.93 -10.38
C GLU A 53 7.59 -16.75 -10.68
N LEU A 54 8.17 -15.59 -10.37
CA LEU A 54 9.59 -15.31 -10.55
C LEU A 54 10.47 -16.23 -9.69
N ILE A 55 10.12 -16.40 -8.41
CA ILE A 55 10.87 -17.22 -7.46
C ILE A 55 10.75 -18.71 -7.82
N ALA A 56 9.55 -19.18 -8.15
CA ALA A 56 9.33 -20.57 -8.57
C ALA A 56 10.20 -20.92 -9.78
N LYS A 57 10.30 -20.01 -10.74
CA LYS A 57 11.17 -20.16 -11.92
C LYS A 57 12.65 -20.17 -11.54
N GLU A 58 13.09 -19.24 -10.70
CA GLU A 58 14.50 -19.12 -10.30
C GLU A 58 14.98 -20.33 -9.47
N LEU A 59 14.13 -20.84 -8.58
CA LEU A 59 14.43 -21.99 -7.72
C LEU A 59 14.07 -23.34 -8.37
N ASN A 60 13.47 -23.33 -9.57
CA ASN A 60 12.93 -24.51 -10.23
C ASN A 60 12.01 -25.34 -9.31
N LYS A 61 11.03 -24.66 -8.70
CA LYS A 61 10.05 -25.23 -7.76
C LYS A 61 8.62 -25.02 -8.28
N ASP A 62 7.70 -25.84 -7.80
CA ASP A 62 6.26 -25.57 -8.00
C ASP A 62 5.86 -24.32 -7.20
N ILE A 63 5.06 -23.45 -7.82
CA ILE A 63 4.59 -22.20 -7.21
C ILE A 63 3.84 -22.44 -5.89
N LYS A 64 3.16 -23.59 -5.73
CA LYS A 64 2.44 -23.96 -4.50
C LYS A 64 3.36 -24.14 -3.29
N ASN A 65 4.65 -24.35 -3.53
CA ASN A 65 5.67 -24.52 -2.49
C ASN A 65 6.38 -23.20 -2.17
N ILE A 66 6.00 -22.09 -2.82
CA ILE A 66 6.53 -20.76 -2.55
C ILE A 66 5.55 -20.05 -1.62
N LYS A 67 6.05 -19.62 -0.46
CA LYS A 67 5.33 -18.73 0.44
C LYS A 67 6.21 -17.54 0.76
N LEU A 68 5.66 -16.34 0.57
CA LEU A 68 6.37 -15.08 0.77
C LEU A 68 6.09 -14.52 2.16
N PHE A 69 7.14 -14.07 2.82
CA PHE A 69 7.09 -13.48 4.15
C PHE A 69 7.76 -12.11 4.13
N ASP A 70 7.22 -11.18 4.91
CA ASP A 70 7.83 -9.89 5.16
C ASP A 70 9.17 -10.04 5.88
N ASN A 71 10.17 -9.30 5.42
CA ASN A 71 11.51 -9.28 5.99
C ASN A 71 11.57 -8.60 7.36
N ARG A 72 10.63 -7.69 7.68
CA ARG A 72 10.65 -6.94 8.94
C ARG A 72 9.99 -7.71 10.08
N HIS A 73 8.86 -8.36 9.82
CA HIS A 73 8.05 -8.99 10.86
C HIS A 73 7.88 -10.50 10.70
N GLY A 74 8.40 -11.11 9.62
CA GLY A 74 8.26 -12.55 9.36
C GLY A 74 6.81 -13.00 9.14
N LYS A 75 5.90 -12.05 8.89
CA LYS A 75 4.49 -12.31 8.61
C LYS A 75 4.32 -12.65 7.14
N GLU A 76 3.40 -13.55 6.82
CA GLU A 76 3.08 -13.85 5.43
C GLU A 76 2.60 -12.59 4.70
N LEU A 77 3.11 -12.37 3.48
CA LEU A 77 2.66 -11.28 2.63
C LEU A 77 1.28 -11.66 2.09
N ASN A 78 0.22 -11.28 2.81
CA ASN A 78 -1.17 -11.50 2.40
C ASN A 78 -2.00 -10.21 2.49
N ASN A 79 -1.80 -9.42 3.55
CA ASN A 79 -2.58 -8.21 3.84
C ASN A 79 -1.73 -6.97 4.15
N GLN A 80 -0.41 -7.04 4.00
CA GLN A 80 0.47 -5.89 4.18
C GLN A 80 0.64 -5.14 2.86
N LYS A 81 0.68 -3.80 2.92
CA LYS A 81 0.95 -2.99 1.72
C LYS A 81 2.38 -3.32 1.25
N TRP A 82 2.48 -4.02 0.12
CA TRP A 82 3.76 -4.43 -0.48
C TRP A 82 3.86 -3.88 -1.89
N VAL A 83 4.00 -2.56 -1.95
CA VAL A 83 3.98 -1.74 -3.16
C VAL A 83 5.06 -0.66 -3.14
N GLU A 84 6.00 -0.74 -2.20
CA GLU A 84 7.13 0.18 -2.01
C GLU A 84 8.27 -0.15 -2.99
N GLU A 85 9.18 0.81 -3.20
CA GLU A 85 10.29 0.68 -4.15
C GLU A 85 11.34 -0.35 -3.70
N ASP A 86 11.60 -0.45 -2.39
CA ASP A 86 12.55 -1.38 -1.78
C ASP A 86 11.95 -2.78 -1.62
N MET A 87 11.41 -3.33 -2.70
CA MET A 87 10.68 -4.59 -2.67
C MET A 87 11.59 -5.80 -2.39
N ASN A 88 11.43 -6.38 -1.21
CA ASN A 88 12.14 -7.59 -0.78
C ASN A 88 11.24 -8.48 0.08
N CYS A 89 11.52 -9.79 0.11
CA CYS A 89 10.79 -10.75 0.92
C CYS A 89 11.65 -11.96 1.30
N ASN A 90 11.15 -12.74 2.26
CA ASN A 90 11.70 -14.01 2.69
C ASN A 90 10.85 -15.13 2.10
N VAL A 91 11.49 -16.19 1.64
CA VAL A 91 10.85 -17.36 1.07
C VAL A 91 11.26 -18.56 1.89
N LYS A 92 10.30 -19.37 2.30
CA LYS A 92 10.56 -20.68 2.91
C LYS A 92 10.22 -21.76 1.89
N THR A 93 11.21 -22.57 1.53
CA THR A 93 11.03 -23.78 0.74
C THR A 93 11.54 -24.99 1.53
N ASP A 94 11.33 -26.20 1.01
CA ASP A 94 11.78 -27.44 1.66
C ASP A 94 13.30 -27.52 1.86
N ASP A 95 14.06 -26.87 0.99
CA ASP A 95 15.53 -26.89 0.96
C ASP A 95 16.18 -25.73 1.71
N GLY A 96 15.43 -24.74 2.18
CA GLY A 96 15.98 -23.66 2.97
C GLY A 96 15.12 -22.42 3.05
N LYS A 97 15.69 -21.38 3.65
CA LYS A 97 15.12 -20.04 3.65
C LYS A 97 15.95 -19.15 2.74
N TYR A 98 15.27 -18.31 1.99
CA TYR A 98 15.88 -17.41 1.05
C TYR A 98 15.39 -15.99 1.30
N LYS A 99 16.30 -15.03 1.23
CA LYS A 99 15.97 -13.61 1.14
C LYS A 99 16.08 -13.18 -0.31
N VAL A 100 15.00 -12.61 -0.85
CA VAL A 100 14.87 -12.23 -2.25
C VAL A 100 14.70 -10.72 -2.37
N TYR A 101 15.45 -10.13 -3.30
CA TYR A 101 15.42 -8.73 -3.66
C TYR A 101 14.98 -8.62 -5.11
N PHE A 102 14.11 -7.66 -5.41
CA PHE A 102 13.54 -7.49 -6.75
C PHE A 102 13.99 -6.17 -7.37
N ASN A 103 14.32 -6.20 -8.66
CA ASN A 103 14.23 -4.98 -9.45
C ASN A 103 12.75 -4.69 -9.67
N VAL A 104 12.35 -3.44 -9.43
CA VAL A 104 10.96 -3.02 -9.52
C VAL A 104 10.68 -2.19 -10.77
N LYS A 105 9.40 -2.12 -11.14
CA LYS A 105 8.86 -1.14 -12.10
C LYS A 105 7.83 -0.27 -11.39
N LYS A 106 7.84 1.02 -11.69
CA LYS A 106 6.85 1.98 -11.23
C LYS A 106 5.53 1.80 -11.97
N ILE A 107 4.42 1.88 -11.23
CA ILE A 107 3.04 1.81 -11.69
C ILE A 107 2.30 3.01 -11.10
N ILE A 108 1.49 3.67 -11.93
CA ILE A 108 0.64 4.79 -11.47
C ILE A 108 -0.81 4.38 -11.73
N ASP A 109 -1.61 4.30 -10.66
CA ASP A 109 -3.05 4.11 -10.81
C ASP A 109 -3.68 5.41 -11.31
N LYS A 110 -4.27 5.37 -12.50
CA LYS A 110 -4.82 6.57 -13.14
C LYS A 110 -6.03 7.17 -12.41
N LYS A 111 -6.75 6.37 -11.61
CA LYS A 111 -7.98 6.81 -10.93
C LYS A 111 -7.68 7.58 -9.64
N THR A 112 -6.69 7.12 -8.90
CA THR A 112 -6.28 7.69 -7.61
C THR A 112 -5.01 8.52 -7.72
N ASN A 113 -4.31 8.48 -8.86
CA ASN A 113 -2.97 9.03 -9.06
C ASN A 113 -1.95 8.49 -8.04
N THR A 114 -2.20 7.27 -7.54
CA THR A 114 -1.35 6.60 -6.56
C THR A 114 -0.15 5.97 -7.26
N GLU A 115 1.04 6.34 -6.80
CA GLU A 115 2.29 5.70 -7.18
C GLU A 115 2.52 4.40 -6.40
N MET A 116 2.89 3.35 -7.12
CA MET A 116 3.14 2.01 -6.60
C MET A 116 4.26 1.35 -7.39
N TYR A 117 4.78 0.24 -6.87
CA TYR A 117 5.84 -0.53 -7.52
C TYR A 117 5.44 -2.00 -7.61
N ALA A 118 5.95 -2.68 -8.64
CA ALA A 118 5.75 -4.11 -8.86
C ALA A 118 7.08 -4.82 -9.19
N PRO A 119 7.22 -6.11 -8.84
CA PRO A 119 8.40 -6.87 -9.22
C PRO A 119 8.52 -6.96 -10.75
N LYS A 120 9.73 -6.78 -11.27
CA LYS A 120 10.07 -6.96 -12.68
C LYS A 120 10.89 -8.22 -12.90
N ASN A 121 11.94 -8.40 -12.09
CA ASN A 121 12.76 -9.61 -12.04
C ASN A 121 13.45 -9.71 -10.67
N ILE A 122 14.08 -10.85 -10.40
CA ILE A 122 14.90 -11.03 -9.20
C ILE A 122 16.24 -10.34 -9.44
N GLU A 123 16.57 -9.39 -8.56
CA GLU A 123 17.88 -8.76 -8.52
C GLU A 123 18.90 -9.68 -7.83
N LYS A 124 18.50 -10.23 -6.68
CA LYS A 124 19.38 -11.03 -5.83
C LYS A 124 18.58 -12.02 -5.01
N LEU A 125 19.10 -13.24 -4.90
CA LEU A 125 18.57 -14.30 -4.04
C LEU A 125 19.69 -14.81 -3.14
N VAL A 126 19.47 -14.80 -1.83
CA VAL A 126 20.46 -15.16 -0.80
C VAL A 126 19.88 -16.23 0.09
N ARG A 127 20.58 -17.36 0.25
CA ARG A 127 20.21 -18.38 1.23
C ARG A 127 20.62 -17.93 2.63
N GLU A 128 19.70 -18.03 3.60
CA GLU A 128 19.99 -17.82 5.03
C GLU A 128 20.68 -19.04 5.65
#